data_AF-A0A1L8D6D3-F1
#
_entry.id   AF-A0A1L8D6D3-F1
#
_cell.length_a   1.000
_cell.length_b   1.000
_cell.length_c   1.000
_cell.angle_alpha   90.00
_cell.angle_beta   90.00
_cell.angle_gamma   90.00
#
_symmetry.space_group_name_H-M   'P 1'
#
loop_
_entity.id
_entity.type
_entity.pdbx_description
1 polymer ?
#
loop_
_entity_poly.entity_id
_entity_poly.type
_entity_poly.pdbx_seq_one_letter_code
_entity_poly.pdbx_strand_id
1 'polypeptide(L)'
;HTNNLLNPVLFEETSEQVPSNAVVIEVAPHGLLQAILKRSLHSNCINIPLTRRGHADNALFLLEAIGKLYMAGYNPKLQALYPRIEYPVSTETRGLSHMIEWAHLEKWSLPLERTYNRRVAGATTFTISVHDDEYSFLKGNIHEGETLFPYSACLVCVWDTLAMLLGSPLRQISVQFSNLNLNKQPRLYEDKVLQLHVQITKGNGDFEVLDDDNTVVISGEVIVVPTSANQLFRQEDEDEKTDLSLTQEDIYKIFHDKGSYYKGELRSIASANEEMTRAQVTWKNNWISLLDALIQFRTLRCDYNGITQPRYIQRLQINLHEHYITSKQLVLEANYLKNLETARCGGVAITNVKFRDLPPKLSKQIALKSSNAQVIQSIDNENLNVTLRSSEYGDLNTLHWEQGVPPTANDIEVKVDYVGLNVRDAKKALGDSVPLELEDYNVGYGMDFSGKTKSGVRVMGIVRGGAASTRLAADPSLLWPVPNHWSLEDAA
;
A
#
# COMPACT_ATOMS: atom_id res chain seq x y z
N HIS A 1 23.81 61.19 21.08
CA HIS A 1 22.48 61.76 20.74
C HIS A 1 22.48 62.67 19.52
N THR A 2 23.53 63.47 19.25
CA THR A 2 23.59 64.41 18.11
C THR A 2 23.53 63.74 16.73
N ASN A 3 24.02 62.51 16.58
CA ASN A 3 24.05 61.78 15.30
C ASN A 3 22.67 61.57 14.65
N ASN A 4 21.62 61.33 15.45
CA ASN A 4 20.26 61.09 14.94
C ASN A 4 19.57 62.39 14.48
N LEU A 5 19.89 63.52 15.10
CA LEU A 5 19.33 64.83 14.75
C LEU A 5 20.01 65.47 13.53
N LEU A 6 21.28 65.11 13.27
CA LEU A 6 22.10 65.74 12.23
C LEU A 6 22.14 64.96 10.91
N ASN A 7 21.71 63.70 10.89
CA ASN A 7 21.76 62.83 9.72
C ASN A 7 20.37 62.41 9.24
N PRO A 8 20.21 62.05 7.95
CA PRO A 8 18.95 61.55 7.43
C PRO A 8 18.55 60.22 8.08
N VAL A 9 17.25 60.03 8.30
CA VAL A 9 16.68 58.79 8.83
C VAL A 9 16.37 57.85 7.67
N LEU A 10 17.12 56.76 7.58
CA LEU A 10 17.02 55.71 6.54
C LEU A 10 15.90 54.72 6.87
N PHE A 11 14.65 55.19 6.81
CA PHE A 11 13.48 54.43 7.25
C PHE A 11 13.08 53.33 6.26
N GLU A 12 13.19 53.58 4.95
CA GLU A 12 12.77 52.65 3.89
C GLU A 12 13.70 51.43 3.84
N GLU A 13 15.01 51.67 3.89
CA GLU A 13 16.06 50.65 3.91
C GLU A 13 15.96 49.71 5.13
N THR A 14 15.45 50.24 6.24
CA THR A 14 15.20 49.44 7.44
C THR A 14 13.89 48.67 7.34
N SER A 15 12.87 49.23 6.68
CA SER A 15 11.57 48.58 6.51
C SER A 15 11.63 47.34 5.61
N GLU A 16 12.56 47.29 4.65
CA GLU A 16 12.82 46.11 3.81
C GLU A 16 13.31 44.89 4.62
N GLN A 17 13.91 45.12 5.78
CA GLN A 17 14.42 44.05 6.66
C GLN A 17 13.31 43.41 7.51
N VAL A 18 12.10 43.99 7.51
CA VAL A 18 10.97 43.48 8.28
C VAL A 18 10.39 42.23 7.60
N PRO A 19 10.22 41.10 8.31
CA PRO A 19 9.65 39.88 7.74
C PRO A 19 8.25 40.07 7.17
N SER A 20 7.91 39.32 6.13
CA SER A 20 6.65 39.45 5.39
C SER A 20 5.38 39.09 6.17
N ASN A 21 5.52 38.42 7.30
CA ASN A 21 4.46 38.02 8.23
C ASN A 21 4.54 38.73 9.59
N ALA A 22 5.26 39.86 9.67
CA ALA A 22 5.45 40.59 10.92
C ALA A 22 4.19 41.39 11.32
N VAL A 23 4.01 41.54 12.63
CA VAL A 23 3.07 42.50 13.21
C VAL A 23 3.84 43.70 13.71
N VAL A 24 3.53 44.87 13.14
CA VAL A 24 4.24 46.13 13.39
C VAL A 24 3.36 47.04 14.24
N ILE A 25 3.94 47.55 15.32
CA ILE A 25 3.25 48.40 16.29
C ILE A 25 3.82 49.81 16.20
N GLU A 26 2.96 50.80 15.94
CA GLU A 26 3.37 52.19 15.93
C GLU A 26 3.20 52.81 17.32
N VAL A 27 4.33 53.01 18.01
CA VAL A 27 4.39 53.66 19.33
C VAL A 27 4.61 55.15 19.16
N ALA A 28 3.51 55.87 18.96
CA ALA A 28 3.49 57.32 18.75
C ALA A 28 2.21 57.93 19.36
N PRO A 29 2.17 59.26 19.62
CA PRO A 29 0.95 59.97 20.04
C PRO A 29 -0.10 60.12 18.92
N HIS A 30 0.24 59.69 17.71
CA HIS A 30 -0.67 59.53 16.59
C HIS A 30 -0.05 58.55 15.58
N GLY A 31 -0.87 57.67 14.99
CA GLY A 31 -0.46 56.81 13.87
C GLY A 31 -0.16 57.55 12.56
N LEU A 32 0.92 58.33 12.51
CA LEU A 32 1.35 59.10 11.34
C LEU A 32 2.00 58.22 10.26
N LEU A 33 2.70 57.16 10.67
CA LEU A 33 3.45 56.29 9.77
C LEU A 33 2.57 55.21 9.12
N GLN A 34 1.28 55.13 9.46
CA GLN A 34 0.36 54.11 8.96
C GLN A 34 0.34 54.00 7.43
N ALA A 35 0.27 55.12 6.71
CA ALA A 35 0.24 55.12 5.25
C ALA A 35 1.59 54.69 4.65
N ILE A 36 2.70 55.08 5.29
CA ILE A 36 4.06 54.76 4.84
C ILE A 36 4.33 53.28 5.07
N LEU A 37 4.07 52.78 6.27
CA LEU A 37 4.24 51.37 6.64
C LEU A 37 3.38 50.44 5.76
N LYS A 38 2.15 50.82 5.41
CA LYS A 38 1.30 50.03 4.50
C LYS A 38 1.85 49.95 3.07
N ARG A 39 2.62 50.95 2.64
CA ARG A 39 3.22 51.00 1.30
C ARG A 39 4.58 50.32 1.26
N SER A 40 5.37 50.45 2.32
CA SER A 40 6.74 49.95 2.41
C SER A 40 6.84 48.51 2.91
N LEU A 41 5.87 48.03 3.70
CA LEU A 41 5.85 46.65 4.18
C LEU A 41 5.08 45.72 3.23
N HIS A 42 5.37 44.41 3.34
CA HIS A 42 4.65 43.37 2.62
C HIS A 42 3.15 43.35 2.95
N SER A 43 2.30 42.93 2.01
CA SER A 43 0.83 42.94 2.14
C SER A 43 0.28 42.09 3.28
N ASN A 44 1.04 41.08 3.70
CA ASN A 44 0.65 40.18 4.80
C ASN A 44 1.05 40.73 6.18
N CYS A 45 1.79 41.84 6.25
CA CYS A 45 2.14 42.47 7.53
C CYS A 45 0.91 43.18 8.12
N ILE A 46 0.73 43.02 9.44
CA ILE A 46 -0.36 43.69 10.17
C ILE A 46 0.22 44.91 10.88
N ASN A 47 -0.25 46.10 10.53
CA ASN A 47 0.18 47.35 11.16
C ASN A 47 -0.90 47.86 12.14
N ILE A 48 -0.51 48.10 13.40
CA ILE A 48 -1.40 48.48 14.49
C ILE A 48 -0.91 49.79 15.15
N PRO A 49 -1.63 50.91 15.01
CA PRO A 49 -1.33 52.14 15.75
C PRO A 49 -1.86 52.06 17.19
N LEU A 50 -1.11 52.58 18.16
CA LEU A 50 -1.53 52.58 19.56
C LEU A 50 -2.38 53.79 19.98
N THR A 51 -2.29 54.91 19.27
CA THR A 51 -3.07 56.13 19.57
C THR A 51 -3.49 56.87 18.30
N ARG A 52 -4.54 57.70 18.42
CA ARG A 52 -5.06 58.50 17.31
C ARG A 52 -5.40 59.92 17.76
N ARG A 53 -4.73 60.90 17.15
CA ARG A 53 -5.03 62.32 17.38
C ARG A 53 -6.50 62.62 17.07
N GLY A 54 -7.16 63.29 17.99
CA GLY A 54 -8.58 63.67 17.85
C GLY A 54 -9.57 62.53 18.09
N HIS A 55 -9.13 61.36 18.57
CA HIS A 55 -10.05 60.31 19.02
C HIS A 55 -10.73 60.73 20.34
N ALA A 56 -12.02 60.42 20.47
CA ALA A 56 -12.81 60.80 21.64
C ALA A 56 -12.30 60.16 22.94
N ASP A 57 -11.81 58.92 22.87
CA ASP A 57 -11.21 58.20 24.00
C ASP A 57 -9.99 57.39 23.54
N ASN A 58 -8.78 57.88 23.86
CA ASN A 58 -7.55 57.18 23.48
C ASN A 58 -7.29 55.91 24.31
N ALA A 59 -7.90 55.77 25.49
CA ALA A 59 -7.76 54.55 26.30
C ALA A 59 -8.52 53.39 25.65
N LEU A 60 -9.74 53.64 25.17
CA LEU A 60 -10.50 52.66 24.39
C LEU A 60 -9.75 52.27 23.10
N PHE A 61 -9.20 53.25 22.39
CA PHE A 61 -8.44 53.01 21.16
C PHE A 61 -7.21 52.11 21.41
N LEU A 62 -6.52 52.30 22.55
CA LEU A 62 -5.41 51.45 22.96
C LEU A 62 -5.89 50.01 23.26
N LEU A 63 -7.02 49.84 23.95
CA LEU A 63 -7.59 48.51 24.22
C LEU A 63 -8.00 47.79 22.92
N GLU A 64 -8.54 48.51 21.94
CA GLU A 64 -8.80 47.97 20.60
C GLU A 64 -7.52 47.53 19.89
N ALA A 65 -6.44 48.31 19.99
CA ALA A 65 -5.14 47.95 19.43
C ALA A 65 -4.58 46.67 20.09
N ILE A 66 -4.74 46.51 21.39
CA ILE A 66 -4.37 45.29 22.11
C ILE A 66 -5.24 44.10 21.71
N GLY A 67 -6.54 44.31 21.50
CA GLY A 67 -7.43 43.29 20.94
C GLY A 67 -6.99 42.84 19.55
N LYS A 68 -6.58 43.77 18.68
CA LYS A 68 -6.01 43.45 17.36
C LYS A 68 -4.72 42.65 17.46
N LEU A 69 -3.86 42.94 18.44
CA LEU A 69 -2.66 42.14 18.72
C LEU A 69 -3.04 40.71 19.12
N TYR A 70 -4.08 40.55 19.94
CA TYR A 70 -4.58 39.23 20.32
C TYR A 70 -5.11 38.43 19.12
N MET A 71 -5.93 39.06 18.28
CA MET A 71 -6.44 38.45 17.04
C MET A 71 -5.32 38.09 16.05
N ALA A 72 -4.18 38.79 16.09
CA ALA A 72 -3.00 38.47 15.30
C ALA A 72 -2.16 37.31 15.87
N GLY A 73 -2.58 36.70 16.98
CA GLY A 73 -1.94 35.52 17.58
C GLY A 73 -0.99 35.83 18.75
N TYR A 74 -0.92 37.07 19.23
CA TYR A 74 -0.12 37.42 20.40
C TYR A 74 -0.94 37.31 21.69
N ASN A 75 -0.27 37.13 22.84
CA ASN A 75 -0.94 37.04 24.14
C ASN A 75 -0.58 38.23 25.05
N PRO A 76 -1.18 39.41 24.86
CA PRO A 76 -0.88 40.59 25.65
C PRO A 76 -1.31 40.44 27.11
N LYS A 77 -0.44 40.82 28.05
CA LYS A 77 -0.69 40.71 29.49
C LYS A 77 -1.58 41.85 30.01
N LEU A 78 -2.90 41.75 29.78
CA LEU A 78 -3.88 42.77 30.18
C LEU A 78 -3.87 43.10 31.67
N GLN A 79 -3.52 42.13 32.53
CA GLN A 79 -3.42 42.31 33.98
C GLN A 79 -2.44 43.42 34.43
N ALA A 80 -1.55 43.88 33.55
CA ALA A 80 -0.63 44.99 33.86
C ALA A 80 -1.31 46.37 33.77
N LEU A 81 -2.49 46.46 33.12
CA LEU A 81 -3.19 47.73 32.87
C LEU A 81 -4.16 48.12 33.97
N TYR A 82 -4.52 47.19 34.86
CA TYR A 82 -5.48 47.42 35.94
C TYR A 82 -4.97 46.84 37.26
N PRO A 83 -5.56 47.23 38.41
CA PRO A 83 -5.13 46.75 39.72
C PRO A 83 -5.16 45.22 39.84
N ARG A 84 -4.33 44.66 40.71
CA ARG A 84 -4.27 43.20 40.92
C ARG A 84 -5.62 42.69 41.44
N ILE A 85 -6.10 41.59 40.84
CA ILE A 85 -7.30 40.88 41.28
C ILE A 85 -6.96 40.02 42.49
N GLU A 86 -7.83 40.02 43.49
CA GLU A 86 -7.74 39.16 44.67
C GLU A 86 -8.45 37.83 44.38
N TYR A 87 -7.78 36.72 44.72
CA TYR A 87 -8.32 35.36 44.61
C TYR A 87 -8.45 34.74 46.00
N PRO A 88 -9.46 33.87 46.25
CA PRO A 88 -10.43 33.33 45.30
C PRO A 88 -11.51 34.35 44.87
N VAL A 89 -12.10 34.13 43.70
CA VAL A 89 -13.19 34.98 43.20
C VAL A 89 -14.48 34.79 44.02
N SER A 90 -15.37 35.78 43.99
CA SER A 90 -16.67 35.71 44.67
C SER A 90 -17.51 34.51 44.21
N THR A 91 -18.32 33.95 45.11
CA THR A 91 -19.24 32.83 44.83
C THR A 91 -20.31 33.13 43.78
N GLU A 92 -20.58 34.41 43.50
CA GLU A 92 -21.52 34.85 42.46
C GLU A 92 -20.89 34.91 41.06
N THR A 93 -19.57 34.69 40.95
CA THR A 93 -18.86 34.69 39.66
C THR A 93 -19.34 33.51 38.81
N ARG A 94 -19.95 33.80 37.66
CA ARG A 94 -20.48 32.78 36.75
C ARG A 94 -19.35 31.87 36.23
N GLY A 95 -19.60 30.56 36.18
CA GLY A 95 -18.66 29.59 35.62
C GLY A 95 -18.52 29.74 34.11
N LEU A 96 -17.32 29.52 33.56
CA LEU A 96 -17.03 29.73 32.13
C LEU A 96 -17.34 28.53 31.23
N SER A 97 -17.60 27.34 31.79
CA SER A 97 -17.68 26.08 31.05
C SER A 97 -18.71 26.07 29.92
N HIS A 98 -19.85 26.73 30.13
CA HIS A 98 -20.95 26.79 29.15
C HIS A 98 -20.69 27.75 27.97
N MET A 99 -19.63 28.56 28.02
CA MET A 99 -19.24 29.47 26.95
C MET A 99 -18.18 28.87 26.01
N ILE A 100 -17.64 27.70 26.35
CA ILE A 100 -16.62 27.02 25.56
C ILE A 100 -17.30 25.94 24.71
N GLU A 101 -17.22 26.10 23.40
CA GLU A 101 -17.73 25.15 22.43
C GLU A 101 -16.58 24.45 21.70
N TRP A 102 -16.77 23.17 21.36
CA TRP A 102 -15.81 22.39 20.58
C TRP A 102 -16.42 22.04 19.22
N ALA A 103 -15.57 21.86 18.21
CA ALA A 103 -15.99 21.41 16.89
C ALA A 103 -16.32 19.91 16.91
N HIS A 104 -17.54 19.54 17.32
CA HIS A 104 -18.03 18.16 17.37
C HIS A 104 -18.46 17.60 15.99
N LEU A 105 -17.67 17.85 14.94
CA LEU A 105 -17.98 17.43 13.56
C LEU A 105 -17.72 15.94 13.34
N GLU A 106 -16.68 15.40 13.97
CA GLU A 106 -16.31 14.00 13.85
C GLU A 106 -17.21 13.13 14.74
N LYS A 107 -17.78 12.08 14.13
CA LYS A 107 -18.63 11.12 14.84
C LYS A 107 -17.77 9.93 15.27
N TRP A 108 -17.79 9.65 16.57
CA TRP A 108 -17.10 8.52 17.15
C TRP A 108 -18.10 7.40 17.41
N SER A 109 -17.76 6.18 17.00
CA SER A 109 -18.59 5.00 17.27
C SER A 109 -18.56 4.69 18.76
N LEU A 110 -19.67 4.93 19.45
CA LEU A 110 -19.84 4.52 20.84
C LEU A 110 -20.37 3.09 20.89
N PRO A 111 -19.73 2.18 21.64
CA PRO A 111 -20.29 0.86 21.87
C PRO A 111 -21.57 0.99 22.72
N LEU A 112 -22.73 0.86 22.09
CA LEU A 112 -24.05 1.06 22.70
C LEU A 112 -24.50 -0.13 23.57
N GLU A 113 -23.93 -1.33 23.36
CA GLU A 113 -24.28 -2.53 24.13
C GLU A 113 -23.05 -3.12 24.83
N ARG A 114 -22.96 -2.93 26.15
CA ARG A 114 -22.23 -3.85 27.03
C ARG A 114 -23.19 -4.92 27.53
N THR A 115 -23.66 -5.81 26.65
CA THR A 115 -24.29 -7.04 27.16
C THR A 115 -23.22 -7.88 27.83
N TYR A 116 -23.32 -8.04 29.16
CA TYR A 116 -22.46 -8.91 29.98
C TYR A 116 -22.48 -10.39 29.55
N ASN A 117 -23.44 -10.78 28.72
CA ASN A 117 -23.50 -12.12 28.16
C ASN A 117 -22.48 -12.22 27.04
N ARG A 118 -21.25 -12.65 27.38
CA ARG A 118 -20.26 -13.13 26.42
C ARG A 118 -20.94 -14.18 25.55
N ARG A 119 -21.28 -13.82 24.31
CA ARG A 119 -21.85 -14.77 23.36
C ARG A 119 -20.79 -15.84 23.14
N VAL A 120 -21.06 -17.05 23.63
CA VAL A 120 -20.27 -18.24 23.32
C VAL A 120 -20.71 -18.70 21.93
N ALA A 121 -20.25 -17.97 20.91
CA ALA A 121 -20.62 -18.23 19.54
C ALA A 121 -19.68 -19.28 18.95
N GLY A 122 -20.25 -20.37 18.43
CA GLY A 122 -19.52 -21.29 17.56
C GLY A 122 -19.30 -20.72 16.16
N ALA A 123 -19.63 -19.46 15.94
CA ALA A 123 -19.37 -18.76 14.69
C ALA A 123 -18.98 -17.31 14.97
N THR A 124 -18.00 -16.80 14.25
CA THR A 124 -17.47 -15.44 14.38
C THR A 124 -17.24 -14.86 12.99
N THR A 125 -17.58 -13.59 12.82
CA THR A 125 -17.25 -12.84 11.59
C THR A 125 -16.10 -11.89 11.90
N PHE A 126 -14.98 -12.06 11.20
CA PHE A 126 -13.82 -11.17 11.28
C PHE A 126 -13.92 -10.15 10.14
N THR A 127 -13.79 -8.87 10.47
CA THR A 127 -13.68 -7.79 9.47
C THR A 127 -12.23 -7.35 9.43
N ILE A 128 -11.58 -7.55 8.28
CA ILE A 128 -10.15 -7.34 8.11
C ILE A 128 -9.95 -6.21 7.10
N SER A 129 -9.28 -5.14 7.52
CA SER A 129 -8.82 -4.07 6.65
C SER A 129 -7.30 -4.05 6.59
N VAL A 130 -6.75 -3.84 5.40
CA VAL A 130 -5.30 -3.69 5.23
C VAL A 130 -4.77 -2.35 5.76
N HIS A 131 -5.65 -1.44 6.15
CA HIS A 131 -5.31 -0.17 6.81
C HIS A 131 -5.25 -0.29 8.33
N ASP A 132 -5.75 -1.40 8.90
CA ASP A 132 -5.63 -1.66 10.33
C ASP A 132 -4.18 -2.04 10.64
N ASP A 133 -3.57 -1.39 11.64
CA ASP A 133 -2.17 -1.64 12.02
C ASP A 133 -1.90 -3.11 12.35
N GLU A 134 -2.88 -3.82 12.91
CA GLU A 134 -2.79 -5.25 13.21
C GLU A 134 -2.66 -6.12 11.95
N TYR A 135 -3.27 -5.71 10.83
CA TYR A 135 -3.37 -6.50 9.60
C TYR A 135 -2.57 -5.94 8.42
N SER A 136 -1.98 -4.75 8.56
CA SER A 136 -1.20 -4.07 7.51
C SER A 136 -0.08 -4.95 6.92
N PHE A 137 0.56 -5.78 7.75
CA PHE A 137 1.63 -6.68 7.30
C PHE A 137 1.15 -7.76 6.30
N LEU A 138 -0.15 -8.07 6.26
CA LEU A 138 -0.73 -9.04 5.33
C LEU A 138 -0.65 -8.59 3.87
N LYS A 139 -0.47 -7.28 3.61
CA LYS A 139 -0.13 -6.76 2.27
C LYS A 139 1.13 -7.38 1.69
N GLY A 140 1.97 -7.97 2.54
CA GLY A 140 3.19 -8.65 2.14
C GLY A 140 3.00 -10.05 1.55
N ASN A 141 1.79 -10.62 1.50
CA ASN A 141 1.55 -11.93 0.88
C ASN A 141 1.04 -11.77 -0.55
N ILE A 142 1.95 -11.69 -1.52
CA ILE A 142 1.59 -11.43 -2.91
C ILE A 142 1.90 -12.67 -3.76
N HIS A 143 0.92 -13.20 -4.46
CA HIS A 143 1.10 -14.31 -5.40
C HIS A 143 0.65 -13.84 -6.77
N GLU A 144 1.51 -13.98 -7.78
CA GLU A 144 1.15 -13.60 -9.16
C GLU A 144 0.74 -12.12 -9.34
N GLY A 145 1.13 -11.24 -8.42
CA GLY A 145 0.78 -9.82 -8.43
C GLY A 145 -0.51 -9.48 -7.66
N GLU A 146 -1.23 -10.47 -7.15
CA GLU A 146 -2.38 -10.27 -6.28
C GLU A 146 -2.00 -10.44 -4.81
N THR A 147 -2.42 -9.52 -3.96
CA THR A 147 -2.30 -9.67 -2.51
C THR A 147 -3.38 -10.63 -2.01
N LEU A 148 -2.96 -11.77 -1.46
CA LEU A 148 -3.87 -12.82 -0.99
C LEU A 148 -3.82 -12.94 0.52
N PHE A 149 -4.95 -13.23 1.14
CA PHE A 149 -5.03 -13.49 2.58
C PHE A 149 -4.40 -14.87 2.89
N PRO A 150 -3.34 -14.93 3.73
CA PRO A 150 -2.62 -16.17 4.02
C PRO A 150 -3.50 -17.24 4.70
N TYR A 151 -3.27 -18.52 4.39
CA TYR A 151 -3.97 -19.61 5.09
C TYR A 151 -3.62 -19.67 6.58
N SER A 152 -2.39 -19.29 6.93
CA SER A 152 -1.91 -19.12 8.30
C SER A 152 -2.79 -18.15 9.10
N ALA A 153 -3.24 -17.05 8.48
CA ALA A 153 -4.12 -16.08 9.11
C ALA A 153 -5.54 -16.65 9.35
N CYS A 154 -6.09 -17.40 8.39
CA CYS A 154 -7.36 -18.12 8.59
C CYS A 154 -7.29 -19.12 9.75
N LEU A 155 -6.19 -19.87 9.88
CA LEU A 155 -6.01 -20.82 10.99
C LEU A 155 -5.98 -20.11 12.35
N VAL A 156 -5.38 -18.92 12.42
CA VAL A 156 -5.40 -18.10 13.64
C VAL A 156 -6.82 -17.61 13.94
N CYS A 157 -7.61 -17.18 12.94
CA CYS A 157 -9.02 -16.83 13.15
C CYS A 157 -9.85 -18.01 13.69
N VAL A 158 -9.58 -19.24 13.22
CA VAL A 158 -10.23 -20.46 13.73
C VAL A 158 -9.80 -20.74 15.17
N TRP A 159 -8.51 -20.59 15.48
CA TRP A 159 -7.99 -20.74 16.84
C TRP A 159 -8.61 -19.72 17.81
N ASP A 160 -8.72 -18.46 17.41
CA ASP A 160 -9.36 -17.39 18.18
C ASP A 160 -10.85 -17.70 18.40
N THR A 161 -11.54 -18.19 17.36
CA THR A 161 -12.96 -18.62 17.46
C THR A 161 -13.12 -19.80 18.42
N LEU A 162 -12.21 -20.79 18.41
CA LEU A 162 -12.22 -21.89 19.36
C LEU A 162 -11.99 -21.40 20.80
N ALA A 163 -11.08 -20.46 21.02
CA ALA A 163 -10.85 -19.86 22.33
C ALA A 163 -12.10 -19.11 22.84
N MET A 164 -12.79 -18.38 21.96
CA MET A 164 -14.08 -17.74 22.27
C MET A 164 -15.15 -18.77 22.62
N LEU A 165 -15.24 -19.86 21.85
CA LEU A 165 -16.17 -20.97 22.06
C LEU A 165 -15.98 -21.65 23.43
N LEU A 166 -14.75 -21.72 23.92
CA LEU A 166 -14.39 -22.30 25.21
C LEU A 166 -14.37 -21.30 26.36
N GLY A 167 -14.61 -20.01 26.09
CA GLY A 167 -14.52 -18.96 27.10
C GLY A 167 -13.09 -18.70 27.61
N SER A 168 -12.07 -19.20 26.93
CA SER A 168 -10.65 -18.97 27.29
C SER A 168 -10.13 -17.65 26.70
N PRO A 169 -9.00 -17.12 27.19
CA PRO A 169 -8.30 -16.03 26.53
C PRO A 169 -7.77 -16.46 25.15
N LEU A 170 -7.71 -15.50 24.21
CA LEU A 170 -7.20 -15.76 22.86
C LEU A 170 -5.75 -16.27 22.93
N ARG A 171 -5.42 -17.23 22.07
CA ARG A 171 -4.05 -17.75 21.89
C ARG A 171 -3.40 -18.32 23.16
N GLN A 172 -4.21 -18.74 24.15
CA GLN A 172 -3.75 -19.36 25.41
C GLN A 172 -4.11 -20.85 25.55
N ILE A 173 -4.61 -21.47 24.48
CA ILE A 173 -4.90 -22.90 24.44
C ILE A 173 -4.05 -23.59 23.37
N SER A 174 -3.46 -24.74 23.68
CA SER A 174 -2.77 -25.57 22.68
C SER A 174 -3.82 -26.27 21.81
N VAL A 175 -3.62 -26.25 20.50
CA VAL A 175 -4.61 -26.75 19.52
C VAL A 175 -3.97 -27.69 18.52
N GLN A 176 -4.80 -28.57 17.99
CA GLN A 176 -4.45 -29.43 16.87
C GLN A 176 -5.54 -29.32 15.82
N PHE A 177 -5.10 -29.04 14.60
CA PHE A 177 -5.90 -29.14 13.40
C PHE A 177 -5.64 -30.48 12.73
N SER A 178 -6.70 -31.13 12.27
CA SER A 178 -6.66 -32.39 11.55
C SER A 178 -7.38 -32.24 10.21
N ASN A 179 -6.89 -32.94 9.18
CA ASN A 179 -7.53 -33.03 7.87
C ASN A 179 -7.88 -31.68 7.24
N LEU A 180 -6.95 -30.72 7.29
CA LEU A 180 -7.15 -29.39 6.74
C LEU A 180 -7.21 -29.45 5.21
N ASN A 181 -8.31 -29.00 4.63
CA ASN A 181 -8.46 -28.76 3.19
C ASN A 181 -8.29 -27.27 2.92
N LEU A 182 -7.32 -26.93 2.08
CA LEU A 182 -6.96 -25.56 1.71
C LEU A 182 -7.38 -25.34 0.27
N ASN A 183 -8.40 -24.51 0.04
CA ASN A 183 -9.07 -24.41 -1.26
C ASN A 183 -8.58 -23.21 -2.08
N LYS A 184 -8.95 -22.01 -1.62
CA LYS A 184 -8.69 -20.74 -2.30
C LYS A 184 -8.41 -19.66 -1.26
N GLN A 185 -7.33 -18.91 -1.44
CA GLN A 185 -7.03 -17.74 -0.62
C GLN A 185 -7.89 -16.55 -1.09
N PRO A 186 -8.57 -15.84 -0.17
CA PRO A 186 -9.27 -14.60 -0.46
C PRO A 186 -8.31 -13.53 -0.96
N ARG A 187 -8.77 -12.66 -1.87
CA ARG A 187 -7.97 -11.50 -2.30
C ARG A 187 -8.18 -10.33 -1.35
N LEU A 188 -7.09 -9.65 -1.00
CA LEU A 188 -7.12 -8.41 -0.23
C LEU A 188 -7.12 -7.20 -1.18
N TYR A 189 -7.96 -6.22 -0.88
CA TYR A 189 -8.06 -4.96 -1.59
C TYR A 189 -7.70 -3.81 -0.64
N GLU A 190 -7.20 -2.70 -1.20
CA GLU A 190 -6.94 -1.50 -0.39
C GLU A 190 -8.22 -0.74 -0.06
N ASP A 191 -9.20 -0.73 -0.99
CA ASP A 191 -10.42 0.07 -0.82
C ASP A 191 -11.60 -0.73 -0.25
N LYS A 192 -11.42 -2.03 0.03
CA LYS A 192 -12.48 -2.92 0.52
C LYS A 192 -12.01 -3.73 1.72
N VAL A 193 -12.86 -3.81 2.75
CA VAL A 193 -12.67 -4.72 3.88
C VAL A 193 -13.05 -6.15 3.49
N LEU A 194 -12.26 -7.12 3.94
CA LEU A 194 -12.56 -8.55 3.78
C LEU A 194 -13.34 -9.02 5.01
N GLN A 195 -14.51 -9.63 4.81
CA GLN A 195 -15.22 -10.35 5.86
C GLN A 195 -14.94 -11.84 5.75
N LEU A 196 -14.55 -12.44 6.87
CA LEU A 196 -14.36 -13.88 7.00
C LEU A 196 -15.35 -14.44 8.01
N HIS A 197 -16.17 -15.38 7.56
CA HIS A 197 -17.11 -16.09 8.42
C HIS A 197 -16.49 -17.41 8.84
N VAL A 198 -16.15 -17.53 10.12
CA VAL A 198 -15.62 -18.76 10.71
C VAL A 198 -16.73 -19.45 11.47
N GLN A 199 -16.94 -20.73 11.23
CA GLN A 199 -17.90 -21.56 11.96
C GLN A 199 -17.22 -22.84 12.47
N ILE A 200 -17.47 -23.20 13.73
CA ILE A 200 -17.00 -24.41 14.41
C ILE A 200 -18.19 -25.17 15.00
N THR A 201 -18.32 -26.43 14.63
CA THR A 201 -19.34 -27.35 15.13
C THR A 201 -18.90 -27.96 16.45
N LYS A 202 -19.64 -27.67 17.53
CA LYS A 202 -19.28 -28.06 18.91
C LYS A 202 -19.11 -29.57 19.16
N GLY A 203 -19.68 -30.42 18.32
CA GLY A 203 -19.71 -31.87 18.55
C GLY A 203 -18.40 -32.58 18.22
N ASN A 204 -17.85 -32.30 17.05
CA ASN A 204 -16.67 -32.98 16.50
C ASN A 204 -15.50 -32.02 16.24
N GLY A 205 -15.67 -30.71 16.41
CA GLY A 205 -14.62 -29.74 16.11
C GLY A 205 -14.47 -29.43 14.63
N ASP A 206 -15.38 -29.90 13.78
CA ASP A 206 -15.39 -29.55 12.36
C ASP A 206 -15.59 -28.04 12.21
N PHE A 207 -14.78 -27.42 11.36
CA PHE A 207 -14.85 -26.01 11.08
C PHE A 207 -14.78 -25.72 9.59
N GLU A 208 -15.38 -24.59 9.23
CA GLU A 208 -15.33 -24.03 7.88
C GLU A 208 -15.08 -22.53 7.99
N VAL A 209 -14.27 -22.01 7.07
CA VAL A 209 -14.00 -20.58 6.90
C VAL A 209 -14.49 -20.18 5.52
N LEU A 210 -15.40 -19.22 5.48
CA LEU A 210 -15.99 -18.66 4.25
C LEU A 210 -15.52 -17.22 4.05
N ASP A 211 -15.33 -16.81 2.80
CA ASP A 211 -15.12 -15.42 2.40
C ASP A 211 -16.44 -14.66 2.15
N ASP A 212 -16.34 -13.39 1.74
CA ASP A 212 -17.47 -12.53 1.36
C ASP A 212 -18.41 -13.17 0.33
N ASP A 213 -17.87 -13.98 -0.58
CA ASP A 213 -18.60 -14.63 -1.66
C ASP A 213 -19.19 -15.99 -1.22
N ASN A 214 -19.14 -16.31 0.07
CA ASN A 214 -19.48 -17.62 0.65
C ASN A 214 -18.67 -18.78 0.05
N THR A 215 -17.47 -18.52 -0.45
CA THR A 215 -16.56 -19.56 -0.94
C THR A 215 -15.78 -20.14 0.24
N VAL A 216 -15.70 -21.47 0.30
CA VAL A 216 -14.91 -22.16 1.34
C VAL A 216 -13.42 -21.93 1.11
N VAL A 217 -12.80 -21.22 2.05
CA VAL A 217 -11.37 -20.88 2.08
C VAL A 217 -10.56 -22.04 2.67
N ILE A 218 -10.94 -22.47 3.88
CA ILE A 218 -10.37 -23.63 4.59
C ILE A 218 -11.49 -24.40 5.27
N SER A 219 -11.38 -25.72 5.30
CA SER A 219 -12.17 -26.59 6.19
C SER A 219 -11.29 -27.63 6.87
N GLY A 220 -11.75 -28.20 7.99
CA GLY A 220 -11.04 -29.26 8.70
C GLY A 220 -11.62 -29.48 10.09
N GLU A 221 -10.86 -30.14 10.95
CA GLU A 221 -11.22 -30.39 12.35
C GLU A 221 -10.24 -29.65 13.26
N VAL A 222 -10.72 -29.04 14.35
CA VAL A 222 -9.88 -28.42 15.38
C VAL A 222 -10.27 -28.93 16.77
N ILE A 223 -9.26 -29.38 17.52
CA ILE A 223 -9.42 -29.85 18.90
C ILE A 223 -8.41 -29.17 19.82
N VAL A 224 -8.77 -29.07 21.10
CA VAL A 224 -7.82 -28.70 22.14
C VAL A 224 -6.99 -29.91 22.50
N VAL A 225 -5.68 -29.72 22.56
CA VAL A 225 -4.74 -30.76 23.00
C VAL A 225 -4.15 -30.41 24.36
N PRO A 226 -3.97 -31.40 25.25
CA PRO A 226 -3.26 -31.19 26.51
C PRO A 226 -1.85 -30.67 26.26
N THR A 227 -1.39 -29.75 27.09
CA THR A 227 -0.05 -29.17 27.02
C THR A 227 1.08 -30.21 27.14
N SER A 228 0.80 -31.38 27.72
CA SER A 228 1.72 -32.52 27.84
C SER A 228 1.87 -33.34 26.55
N ALA A 229 1.05 -33.10 25.52
CA ALA A 229 1.09 -33.82 24.26
C ALA A 229 2.27 -33.35 23.37
N ASN A 230 3.49 -33.75 23.75
CA ASN A 230 4.74 -33.31 23.10
C ASN A 230 5.34 -34.37 22.17
N GLN A 231 4.57 -35.41 21.81
CA GLN A 231 5.07 -36.53 21.01
C GLN A 231 5.65 -36.09 19.66
N LEU A 232 5.09 -35.05 19.03
CA LEU A 232 5.61 -34.48 17.77
C LEU A 232 6.82 -33.55 17.94
N PHE A 233 7.15 -33.18 19.19
CA PHE A 233 8.20 -32.20 19.51
C PHE A 233 9.41 -32.81 20.21
N ARG A 234 9.39 -34.13 20.47
CA ARG A 234 10.52 -34.84 21.06
C ARG A 234 11.74 -34.75 20.13
N GLN A 235 12.87 -34.28 20.66
CA GLN A 235 14.13 -34.29 19.92
C GLN A 235 14.57 -35.75 19.72
N GLU A 236 14.75 -36.16 18.47
CA GLU A 236 15.61 -37.29 18.12
C GLU A 236 17.05 -36.78 18.07
N ASP A 237 18.01 -37.69 18.25
CA ASP A 237 19.44 -37.40 18.36
C ASP A 237 19.95 -36.50 17.22
N GLU A 238 20.89 -35.60 17.54
CA GLU A 238 21.44 -34.60 16.62
C GLU A 238 21.99 -35.25 15.35
N ASP A 239 21.28 -35.12 14.22
CA ASP A 239 21.92 -35.24 12.90
C ASP A 239 23.03 -34.18 12.79
N GLU A 240 24.13 -34.52 12.11
CA GLU A 240 25.29 -33.65 11.90
C GLU A 240 24.82 -32.23 11.53
N LYS A 241 25.33 -31.22 12.28
CA LYS A 241 25.03 -29.80 12.01
C LYS A 241 25.45 -29.47 10.59
N THR A 242 24.49 -29.52 9.67
CA THR A 242 24.65 -29.06 8.30
C THR A 242 24.72 -27.55 8.30
N ASP A 243 25.67 -27.02 7.52
CA ASP A 243 25.84 -25.58 7.36
C ASP A 243 24.62 -24.96 6.67
N LEU A 244 24.19 -23.81 7.19
CA LEU A 244 23.09 -23.03 6.62
C LEU A 244 23.67 -22.11 5.55
N SER A 245 23.75 -22.61 4.32
CA SER A 245 24.38 -21.90 3.20
C SER A 245 23.48 -20.86 2.54
N LEU A 246 22.15 -21.01 2.58
CA LEU A 246 21.22 -20.10 1.93
C LEU A 246 20.83 -18.95 2.86
N THR A 247 21.00 -17.72 2.38
CA THR A 247 20.60 -16.51 3.10
C THR A 247 19.11 -16.23 2.91
N GLN A 248 18.56 -15.33 3.73
CA GLN A 248 17.18 -14.84 3.58
C GLN A 248 16.91 -14.27 2.18
N GLU A 249 17.88 -13.60 1.56
CA GLU A 249 17.73 -13.04 0.22
C GLU A 249 17.63 -14.13 -0.84
N ASP A 250 18.47 -15.17 -0.75
CA ASP A 250 18.44 -16.32 -1.65
C ASP A 250 17.10 -17.06 -1.57
N ILE A 251 16.61 -17.31 -0.36
CA ILE A 251 15.35 -18.01 -0.10
C ILE A 251 14.17 -17.27 -0.73
N TYR A 252 14.06 -15.96 -0.47
CA TYR A 252 12.94 -15.18 -1.01
C TYR A 252 13.11 -14.85 -2.49
N LYS A 253 14.33 -14.92 -3.03
CA LYS A 253 14.57 -14.91 -4.49
C LYS A 253 14.03 -16.17 -5.15
N ILE A 254 14.21 -17.35 -4.54
CA ILE A 254 13.60 -18.61 -5.05
C ILE A 254 12.07 -18.48 -5.12
N PHE A 255 11.42 -17.94 -4.07
CA PHE A 255 9.98 -17.69 -4.10
C PHE A 255 9.58 -16.69 -5.19
N HIS A 256 10.33 -15.60 -5.31
CA HIS A 256 10.11 -14.57 -6.33
C HIS A 256 10.15 -15.15 -7.73
N ASP A 257 11.15 -15.99 -8.03
CA ASP A 257 11.33 -16.64 -9.33
C ASP A 257 10.20 -17.65 -9.62
N LYS A 258 9.64 -18.29 -8.58
CA LYS A 258 8.43 -19.12 -8.67
C LYS A 258 7.11 -18.33 -8.78
N GLY A 259 7.15 -17.00 -8.67
CA GLY A 259 5.97 -16.13 -8.78
C GLY A 259 5.31 -15.72 -7.46
N SER A 260 5.92 -16.02 -6.32
CA SER A 260 5.46 -15.64 -4.98
C SER A 260 6.35 -14.55 -4.38
N TYR A 261 5.73 -13.46 -3.94
CA TYR A 261 6.37 -12.22 -3.50
C TYR A 261 6.00 -11.97 -2.04
N TYR A 262 6.95 -12.23 -1.16
CA TYR A 262 6.78 -11.98 0.28
C TYR A 262 7.42 -10.65 0.69
N LYS A 263 6.77 -9.89 1.58
CA LYS A 263 7.30 -8.65 2.14
C LYS A 263 7.10 -8.57 3.66
N GLY A 264 7.88 -7.69 4.31
CA GLY A 264 7.68 -7.33 5.72
C GLY A 264 7.75 -8.51 6.67
N GLU A 265 6.73 -8.66 7.51
CA GLU A 265 6.70 -9.69 8.55
C GLU A 265 6.68 -11.11 8.00
N LEU A 266 6.13 -11.34 6.81
CA LEU A 266 6.03 -12.67 6.18
C LEU A 266 7.36 -13.16 5.59
N ARG A 267 8.39 -12.30 5.58
CA ARG A 267 9.79 -12.72 5.37
C ARG A 267 10.40 -13.15 6.70
N SER A 268 10.02 -14.34 7.17
CA SER A 268 10.41 -14.86 8.48
C SER A 268 11.56 -15.87 8.43
N ILE A 269 11.79 -16.53 7.29
CA ILE A 269 12.89 -17.49 7.16
C ILE A 269 14.20 -16.70 6.98
N ALA A 270 15.12 -16.84 7.92
CA ALA A 270 16.39 -16.11 7.97
C ALA A 270 17.51 -16.82 7.20
N SER A 271 17.56 -18.15 7.30
CA SER A 271 18.53 -18.98 6.58
C SER A 271 18.03 -20.42 6.47
N ALA A 272 18.58 -21.18 5.52
CA ALA A 272 18.26 -22.59 5.31
C ALA A 272 19.48 -23.35 4.77
N ASN A 273 19.48 -24.67 4.91
CA ASN A 273 20.45 -25.53 4.21
C ASN A 273 19.95 -25.91 2.81
N GLU A 274 20.86 -26.39 1.96
CA GLU A 274 20.55 -26.71 0.55
C GLU A 274 19.51 -27.83 0.42
N GLU A 275 19.52 -28.79 1.35
CA GLU A 275 18.53 -29.88 1.37
C GLU A 275 17.14 -29.45 1.86
N MET A 276 17.00 -28.21 2.32
CA MET A 276 15.78 -27.67 2.93
C MET A 276 15.24 -28.61 4.04
N THR A 277 16.15 -29.18 4.83
CA THR A 277 15.84 -30.00 6.01
C THR A 277 15.96 -29.20 7.29
N ARG A 278 16.78 -28.16 7.30
CA ARG A 278 17.00 -27.26 8.43
C ARG A 278 16.91 -25.81 7.99
N ALA A 279 16.25 -24.99 8.79
CA ALA A 279 16.17 -23.55 8.59
C ALA A 279 16.13 -22.80 9.92
N GLN A 280 16.42 -21.51 9.86
CA GLN A 280 16.24 -20.59 10.98
C GLN A 280 15.09 -19.64 10.66
N VAL A 281 14.16 -19.48 11.58
CA VAL A 281 12.97 -18.65 11.45
C VAL A 281 12.97 -17.59 12.54
N THR A 282 12.87 -16.32 12.17
CA THR A 282 12.79 -15.21 13.12
C THR A 282 11.40 -15.12 13.74
N TRP A 283 11.30 -15.24 15.06
CA TRP A 283 10.07 -15.05 15.81
C TRP A 283 9.79 -13.57 16.06
N LYS A 284 8.68 -13.06 15.51
CA LYS A 284 8.26 -11.65 15.59
C LYS A 284 7.07 -11.44 16.54
N ASN A 285 6.85 -12.34 17.50
CA ASN A 285 5.65 -12.35 18.34
C ASN A 285 4.32 -12.41 17.55
N ASN A 286 4.34 -13.03 16.36
CA ASN A 286 3.20 -13.11 15.46
C ASN A 286 3.02 -14.56 14.99
N TRP A 287 1.95 -15.21 15.44
CA TRP A 287 1.65 -16.60 15.08
C TRP A 287 1.38 -16.78 13.59
N ILE A 288 0.81 -15.78 12.92
CA ILE A 288 0.54 -15.84 11.49
C ILE A 288 1.86 -15.99 10.74
N SER A 289 2.86 -15.16 11.04
CA SER A 289 4.16 -15.20 10.36
C SER A 289 4.95 -16.48 10.63
N LEU A 290 4.82 -17.08 11.83
CA LEU A 290 5.46 -18.36 12.16
C LEU A 290 4.79 -19.55 11.46
N LEU A 291 3.45 -19.61 11.47
CA LEU A 291 2.70 -20.64 10.76
C LEU A 291 2.97 -20.55 9.26
N ASP A 292 2.98 -19.34 8.71
CA ASP A 292 3.28 -19.10 7.31
C ASP A 292 4.71 -19.50 6.96
N ALA A 293 5.69 -19.17 7.81
CA ALA A 293 7.08 -19.58 7.62
C ALA A 293 7.24 -21.09 7.52
N LEU A 294 6.49 -21.87 8.31
CA LEU A 294 6.57 -23.32 8.27
C LEU A 294 5.91 -23.91 7.02
N ILE A 295 4.83 -23.29 6.53
CA ILE A 295 4.22 -23.62 5.24
C ILE A 295 5.20 -23.28 4.10
N GLN A 296 5.77 -22.07 4.09
CA GLN A 296 6.81 -21.63 3.15
C GLN A 296 8.00 -22.61 3.15
N PHE A 297 8.50 -22.98 4.33
CA PHE A 297 9.61 -23.92 4.47
C PHE A 297 9.31 -25.29 3.83
N ARG A 298 8.06 -25.76 3.94
CA ARG A 298 7.62 -26.97 3.24
C ARG A 298 7.53 -26.76 1.73
N THR A 299 7.04 -25.60 1.27
CA THR A 299 6.93 -25.25 -0.15
C THR A 299 8.29 -25.13 -0.84
N LEU A 300 9.35 -24.71 -0.14
CA LEU A 300 10.70 -24.59 -0.70
C LEU A 300 11.23 -25.91 -1.28
N ARG A 301 10.78 -27.04 -0.73
CA ARG A 301 11.18 -28.40 -1.16
C ARG A 301 10.46 -28.89 -2.41
N CYS A 302 9.50 -28.14 -2.93
CA CYS A 302 8.79 -28.53 -4.16
C CYS A 302 9.64 -28.14 -5.36
N ASP A 303 9.98 -29.11 -6.22
CA ASP A 303 10.84 -28.90 -7.40
C ASP A 303 10.13 -28.18 -8.57
N TYR A 304 8.87 -27.79 -8.39
CA TYR A 304 8.09 -27.11 -9.40
C TYR A 304 8.55 -25.65 -9.62
N ASN A 305 8.67 -25.25 -10.89
CA ASN A 305 9.15 -23.92 -11.32
C ASN A 305 8.07 -22.82 -11.33
N GLY A 306 6.87 -23.09 -10.81
CA GLY A 306 5.78 -22.12 -10.70
C GLY A 306 5.24 -22.02 -9.27
N ILE A 307 4.05 -21.43 -9.13
CA ILE A 307 3.44 -21.25 -7.82
C ILE A 307 2.89 -22.59 -7.33
N THR A 308 3.48 -23.07 -6.24
CA THR A 308 3.00 -24.24 -5.49
C THR A 308 2.28 -23.78 -4.24
N GLN A 309 1.03 -24.19 -4.07
CA GLN A 309 0.21 -23.89 -2.88
C GLN A 309 -0.12 -25.16 -2.10
N PRO A 310 -0.20 -25.10 -0.76
CA PRO A 310 -0.65 -26.24 0.01
C PRO A 310 -2.14 -26.47 -0.26
N ARG A 311 -2.52 -27.73 -0.49
CA ARG A 311 -3.91 -28.16 -0.74
C ARG A 311 -4.49 -28.92 0.44
N TYR A 312 -3.66 -29.69 1.13
CA TYR A 312 -4.10 -30.49 2.25
C TYR A 312 -3.00 -30.62 3.29
N ILE A 313 -3.35 -30.52 4.56
CA ILE A 313 -2.45 -30.77 5.70
C ILE A 313 -3.12 -31.80 6.59
N GLN A 314 -2.49 -32.96 6.76
CA GLN A 314 -3.06 -34.03 7.57
C GLN A 314 -3.19 -33.61 9.04
N ARG A 315 -2.14 -33.00 9.59
CA ARG A 315 -2.10 -32.58 10.99
C ARG A 315 -1.23 -31.34 11.17
N LEU A 316 -1.74 -30.35 11.88
CA LEU A 316 -1.01 -29.18 12.34
C LEU A 316 -1.23 -29.03 13.84
N GLN A 317 -0.17 -28.98 14.63
CA GLN A 317 -0.26 -28.86 16.08
C GLN A 317 0.47 -27.62 16.56
N ILE A 318 -0.19 -26.85 17.43
CA ILE A 318 0.37 -25.69 18.13
C ILE A 318 0.40 -26.04 19.62
N ASN A 319 1.61 -26.19 20.17
CA ASN A 319 1.86 -26.42 21.58
C ASN A 319 2.49 -25.19 22.22
N LEU A 320 1.74 -24.53 23.10
CA LEU A 320 2.16 -23.28 23.73
C LEU A 320 3.33 -23.45 24.70
N HIS A 321 3.44 -24.59 25.37
CA HIS A 321 4.52 -24.83 26.33
C HIS A 321 5.86 -25.05 25.64
N GLU A 322 5.87 -25.88 24.59
CA GLU A 322 7.05 -26.06 23.74
C GLU A 322 7.45 -24.75 23.07
N HIS A 323 6.47 -23.95 22.61
CA HIS A 323 6.76 -22.65 22.05
C HIS A 323 7.33 -21.68 23.10
N TYR A 324 6.82 -21.66 24.33
CA TYR A 324 7.34 -20.80 25.41
C TYR A 324 8.80 -21.13 25.78
N ILE A 325 9.18 -22.40 25.73
CA ILE A 325 10.57 -22.81 25.99
C ILE A 325 11.49 -22.30 24.88
N THR A 326 11.07 -22.45 23.62
CA THR A 326 11.88 -22.13 22.44
C THR A 326 11.88 -20.63 22.09
N SER A 327 10.78 -19.92 22.32
CA SER A 327 10.60 -18.49 22.00
C SER A 327 11.44 -17.53 22.85
N LYS A 328 12.15 -18.04 23.87
CA LYS A 328 13.22 -17.29 24.55
C LYS A 328 14.33 -16.88 23.58
N GLN A 329 14.48 -17.61 22.48
CA GLN A 329 15.35 -17.25 21.38
C GLN A 329 14.53 -16.49 20.33
N LEU A 330 15.05 -15.35 19.85
CA LEU A 330 14.45 -14.59 18.74
C LEU A 330 14.50 -15.34 17.41
N VAL A 331 15.45 -16.26 17.26
CA VAL A 331 15.61 -17.11 16.09
C VAL A 331 15.33 -18.54 16.50
N LEU A 332 14.32 -19.13 15.88
CA LEU A 332 13.87 -20.50 16.11
C LEU A 332 14.43 -21.42 15.05
N GLU A 333 14.81 -22.62 15.45
CA GLU A 333 15.22 -23.65 14.52
C GLU A 333 14.00 -24.40 13.96
N ALA A 334 13.90 -24.43 12.63
CA ALA A 334 12.94 -25.20 11.87
C ALA A 334 13.61 -26.45 11.33
N ASN A 335 13.02 -27.62 11.57
CA ASN A 335 13.56 -28.92 11.18
C ASN A 335 12.49 -29.73 10.45
N TYR A 336 12.88 -30.39 9.36
CA TYR A 336 12.04 -31.33 8.62
C TYR A 336 12.57 -32.75 8.76
N LEU A 337 11.77 -33.58 9.43
CA LEU A 337 12.04 -35.00 9.64
C LEU A 337 11.45 -35.78 8.46
N LYS A 338 12.31 -36.20 7.53
CA LYS A 338 11.92 -36.95 6.31
C LYS A 338 11.11 -38.21 6.66
N ASN A 339 11.51 -38.95 7.70
CA ASN A 339 10.89 -40.22 8.11
C ASN A 339 9.45 -40.06 8.61
N LEU A 340 9.14 -38.91 9.22
CA LEU A 340 7.81 -38.62 9.78
C LEU A 340 7.00 -37.67 8.90
N GLU A 341 7.54 -37.26 7.74
CA GLU A 341 7.01 -36.20 6.89
C GLU A 341 6.55 -34.96 7.67
N THR A 342 7.30 -34.60 8.72
CA THR A 342 6.90 -33.58 9.70
C THR A 342 7.91 -32.46 9.73
N ALA A 343 7.45 -31.23 9.50
CA ALA A 343 8.22 -30.02 9.78
C ALA A 343 7.83 -29.45 11.13
N ARG A 344 8.81 -29.04 11.93
CA ARG A 344 8.62 -28.43 13.24
C ARG A 344 9.41 -27.14 13.35
N CYS A 345 8.86 -26.14 14.03
CA CYS A 345 9.57 -24.91 14.38
C CYS A 345 8.98 -24.36 15.68
N GLY A 346 9.81 -24.24 16.72
CA GLY A 346 9.34 -23.92 18.07
C GLY A 346 8.26 -24.90 18.53
N GLY A 347 7.09 -24.39 18.96
CA GLY A 347 5.94 -25.21 19.33
C GLY A 347 4.92 -25.44 18.21
N VAL A 348 5.30 -25.27 16.94
CA VAL A 348 4.44 -25.59 15.79
C VAL A 348 5.00 -26.81 15.06
N ALA A 349 4.14 -27.79 14.76
CA ALA A 349 4.47 -28.93 13.92
C ALA A 349 3.41 -29.14 12.84
N ILE A 350 3.84 -29.43 11.61
CA ILE A 350 2.99 -29.71 10.45
C ILE A 350 3.42 -31.05 9.85
N THR A 351 2.48 -31.98 9.71
CA THR A 351 2.70 -33.34 9.21
C THR A 351 1.92 -33.56 7.92
N ASN A 352 2.59 -34.21 6.94
CA ASN A 352 2.03 -34.67 5.66
C ASN A 352 1.25 -33.56 4.92
N VAL A 353 2.02 -32.61 4.39
CA VAL A 353 1.50 -31.53 3.54
C VAL A 353 1.47 -31.99 2.09
N LYS A 354 0.29 -31.95 1.48
CA LYS A 354 0.11 -32.15 0.04
C LYS A 354 -0.04 -30.81 -0.65
N PHE A 355 0.67 -30.67 -1.75
CA PHE A 355 0.70 -29.45 -2.53
C PHE A 355 -0.11 -29.59 -3.83
N ARG A 356 -0.51 -28.45 -4.37
CA ARG A 356 -1.07 -28.28 -5.71
C ARG A 356 -0.22 -27.26 -6.44
N ASP A 357 0.33 -27.68 -7.56
CA ASP A 357 1.00 -26.79 -8.50
C ASP A 357 -0.05 -26.07 -9.32
N LEU A 358 0.02 -24.74 -9.33
CA LEU A 358 -0.81 -23.93 -10.22
C LEU A 358 -0.09 -23.87 -11.57
N PRO A 359 -0.80 -24.08 -12.69
CA PRO A 359 -0.20 -23.87 -14.00
C PRO A 359 0.33 -22.44 -14.03
N PRO A 360 1.54 -22.21 -14.59
CA PRO A 360 2.05 -20.86 -14.66
C PRO A 360 1.05 -20.08 -15.50
N LYS A 361 0.40 -19.07 -14.91
CA LYS A 361 -0.34 -18.13 -15.75
C LYS A 361 0.67 -17.57 -16.74
N LEU A 362 0.29 -17.51 -18.01
CA LEU A 362 1.12 -17.01 -19.11
C LEU A 362 1.32 -15.48 -19.00
N SER A 363 1.52 -14.96 -17.79
CA SER A 363 1.61 -13.53 -17.47
C SER A 363 3.03 -13.10 -17.09
N LYS A 364 4.04 -13.97 -17.21
CA LYS A 364 5.46 -13.60 -17.04
C LYS A 364 6.38 -14.19 -18.10
N GLN A 365 6.28 -13.64 -19.31
CA GLN A 365 7.42 -13.26 -20.14
C GLN A 365 6.95 -12.40 -21.32
N ILE A 366 6.63 -11.13 -21.04
CA ILE A 366 7.04 -10.07 -21.95
C ILE A 366 7.91 -9.12 -21.13
N ALA A 367 9.05 -9.65 -20.68
CA ALA A 367 10.22 -8.82 -20.70
C ALA A 367 10.64 -8.77 -22.17
N LEU A 368 10.37 -7.67 -22.86
CA LEU A 368 11.08 -7.33 -24.08
C LEU A 368 12.56 -7.14 -23.71
N LYS A 369 13.28 -8.25 -23.50
CA LYS A 369 14.71 -8.28 -23.78
C LYS A 369 14.81 -8.61 -25.26
N SER A 370 15.04 -7.56 -26.04
CA SER A 370 15.46 -7.66 -27.43
C SER A 370 16.80 -8.41 -27.49
N SER A 371 16.74 -9.73 -27.53
CA SER A 371 17.85 -10.57 -27.94
C SER A 371 17.28 -11.93 -28.31
N ASN A 372 16.97 -12.09 -29.59
CA ASN A 372 16.75 -13.34 -30.31
C ASN A 372 15.32 -13.95 -30.26
N ALA A 373 14.31 -13.19 -30.68
CA ALA A 373 13.10 -13.76 -31.29
C ALA A 373 13.00 -13.29 -32.74
N GLN A 374 12.65 -14.23 -33.61
CA GLN A 374 12.95 -14.26 -35.04
C GLN A 374 12.41 -13.06 -35.82
N VAL A 375 13.27 -12.52 -36.68
CA VAL A 375 12.89 -11.73 -37.85
C VAL A 375 11.88 -12.55 -38.66
N ILE A 376 10.60 -12.26 -38.53
CA ILE A 376 9.61 -12.63 -39.54
C ILE A 376 9.87 -11.67 -40.70
N GLN A 377 10.55 -12.21 -41.71
CA GLN A 377 10.81 -11.62 -43.03
C GLN A 377 11.25 -10.15 -43.02
N SER A 378 12.53 -9.94 -43.33
CA SER A 378 13.02 -8.68 -43.88
C SER A 378 12.13 -8.24 -45.05
N ILE A 379 11.20 -7.32 -44.80
CA ILE A 379 10.59 -6.53 -45.86
C ILE A 379 11.62 -5.46 -46.20
N ASP A 380 12.54 -5.81 -47.10
CA ASP A 380 13.48 -4.90 -47.74
C ASP A 380 12.73 -3.95 -48.69
N ASN A 381 11.96 -3.02 -48.13
CA ASN A 381 11.41 -1.89 -48.87
C ASN A 381 11.23 -0.72 -47.89
N GLU A 382 12.13 0.26 -47.96
CA GLU A 382 12.07 1.54 -47.21
C GLU A 382 10.80 2.39 -47.49
N ASN A 383 9.88 1.89 -48.33
CA ASN A 383 8.67 2.56 -48.80
C ASN A 383 7.34 1.85 -48.43
N LEU A 384 7.34 0.77 -47.63
CA LEU A 384 6.08 0.15 -47.20
C LEU A 384 5.49 0.83 -45.95
N ASN A 385 4.31 1.44 -46.12
CA ASN A 385 3.46 1.90 -45.03
C ASN A 385 2.70 0.70 -44.45
N VAL A 386 3.01 0.31 -43.22
CA VAL A 386 2.38 -0.84 -42.53
C VAL A 386 1.97 -0.45 -41.12
N THR A 387 0.83 -0.98 -40.66
CA THR A 387 0.22 -0.74 -39.36
C THR A 387 0.00 -2.07 -38.63
N LEU A 388 0.30 -2.13 -37.33
CA LEU A 388 0.09 -3.31 -36.50
C LEU A 388 -1.39 -3.48 -36.18
N ARG A 389 -1.93 -4.68 -36.46
CA ARG A 389 -3.34 -5.05 -36.25
C ARG A 389 -3.45 -6.50 -35.78
N SER A 390 -4.62 -6.85 -35.24
CA SER A 390 -4.97 -8.24 -34.88
C SER A 390 -6.25 -8.65 -35.62
N SER A 391 -6.29 -9.89 -36.10
CA SER A 391 -7.50 -10.44 -36.75
C SER A 391 -8.56 -10.86 -35.73
N GLU A 392 -8.13 -11.26 -34.53
CA GLU A 392 -9.02 -11.65 -33.43
C GLU A 392 -8.64 -10.92 -32.13
N TYR A 393 -9.66 -10.61 -31.31
CA TYR A 393 -9.48 -9.96 -30.01
C TYR A 393 -9.02 -11.00 -28.98
N GLY A 394 -7.95 -10.72 -28.25
CA GLY A 394 -7.41 -11.65 -27.25
C GLY A 394 -6.61 -12.82 -27.78
N ASP A 395 -6.33 -12.89 -29.08
CA ASP A 395 -5.35 -13.82 -29.64
C ASP A 395 -4.13 -13.09 -30.22
N LEU A 396 -3.04 -13.08 -29.46
CA LEU A 396 -1.75 -12.51 -29.83
C LEU A 396 -1.15 -13.16 -31.09
N ASN A 397 -1.53 -14.40 -31.43
CA ASN A 397 -1.02 -15.07 -32.63
C ASN A 397 -1.60 -14.47 -33.93
N THR A 398 -2.66 -13.67 -33.82
CA THR A 398 -3.28 -13.00 -34.96
C THR A 398 -2.68 -11.61 -35.24
N LEU A 399 -1.68 -11.18 -34.46
CA LEU A 399 -0.96 -9.94 -34.70
C LEU A 399 -0.21 -10.01 -36.02
N HIS A 400 -0.52 -9.08 -36.92
CA HIS A 400 0.14 -8.97 -38.22
C HIS A 400 0.25 -7.51 -38.64
N TRP A 401 1.19 -7.27 -39.56
CA TRP A 401 1.35 -5.99 -40.23
C TRP A 401 0.43 -5.94 -41.44
N GLU A 402 -0.51 -5.01 -41.44
CA GLU A 402 -1.38 -4.74 -42.58
C GLU A 402 -0.93 -3.45 -43.29
N GLN A 403 -1.22 -3.32 -44.59
CA GLN A 403 -0.88 -2.11 -45.32
C GLN A 403 -1.66 -0.91 -44.74
N GLY A 404 -0.92 0.13 -44.32
CA GLY A 404 -1.48 1.33 -43.71
C GLY A 404 -2.26 2.18 -44.72
N VAL A 405 -3.23 2.94 -44.21
CA VAL A 405 -4.07 3.83 -45.03
C VAL A 405 -3.20 4.93 -45.66
N PRO A 406 -3.32 5.21 -46.98
CA PRO A 406 -2.57 6.28 -47.61
C PRO A 406 -3.01 7.67 -47.09
N PRO A 407 -2.09 8.64 -46.98
CA PRO A 407 -2.40 9.98 -46.48
C PRO A 407 -3.42 10.71 -47.36
N THR A 408 -4.39 11.36 -46.73
CA THR A 408 -5.34 12.25 -47.40
C THR A 408 -4.67 13.59 -47.72
N ALA A 409 -5.21 14.37 -48.67
CA ALA A 409 -4.57 15.59 -49.18
C ALA A 409 -4.28 16.69 -48.14
N ASN A 410 -4.87 16.60 -46.94
CA ASN A 410 -4.70 17.57 -45.85
C ASN A 410 -3.80 17.08 -44.70
N ASP A 411 -3.36 15.82 -44.72
CA ASP A 411 -2.60 15.24 -43.62
C ASP A 411 -1.09 15.41 -43.80
N ILE A 412 -0.38 15.55 -42.68
CA ILE A 412 1.09 15.58 -42.67
C ILE A 412 1.61 14.16 -42.50
N GLU A 413 2.38 13.69 -43.49
CA GLU A 413 3.03 12.39 -43.39
C GLU A 413 4.20 12.43 -42.40
N VAL A 414 4.14 11.55 -41.40
CA VAL A 414 5.17 11.39 -40.37
C VAL A 414 5.73 9.97 -40.45
N LYS A 415 7.05 9.85 -40.48
CA LYS A 415 7.76 8.60 -40.21
C LYS A 415 7.83 8.43 -38.70
N VAL A 416 7.18 7.39 -38.20
CA VAL A 416 7.09 7.11 -36.77
C VAL A 416 8.37 6.44 -36.30
N ASP A 417 8.95 6.97 -35.21
CA ASP A 417 10.13 6.40 -34.57
C ASP A 417 9.73 5.69 -33.26
N TYR A 418 8.79 6.24 -32.49
CA TYR A 418 8.28 5.68 -31.23
C TYR A 418 6.77 5.81 -31.11
N VAL A 419 6.16 4.88 -30.36
CA VAL A 419 4.70 4.79 -30.16
C VAL A 419 4.40 4.50 -28.70
N GLY A 420 3.47 5.26 -28.13
CA GLY A 420 2.90 5.01 -26.82
C GLY A 420 1.85 3.91 -26.89
N LEU A 421 2.13 2.77 -26.25
CA LEU A 421 1.15 1.70 -26.02
C LEU A 421 0.57 1.84 -24.63
N ASN A 422 -0.77 1.82 -24.53
CA ASN A 422 -1.47 2.03 -23.26
C ASN A 422 -2.22 0.78 -22.80
N VAL A 423 -2.89 0.89 -21.64
CA VAL A 423 -3.64 -0.21 -21.04
C VAL A 423 -4.77 -0.72 -21.95
N ARG A 424 -5.33 0.12 -22.83
CA ARG A 424 -6.34 -0.30 -23.82
C ARG A 424 -5.73 -1.23 -24.87
N ASP A 425 -4.53 -0.92 -25.37
CA ASP A 425 -3.81 -1.75 -26.32
C ASP A 425 -3.48 -3.12 -25.71
N ALA A 426 -3.04 -3.14 -24.45
CA ALA A 426 -2.75 -4.38 -23.72
C ALA A 426 -4.02 -5.22 -23.50
N LYS A 427 -5.12 -4.61 -23.02
CA LYS A 427 -6.41 -5.31 -22.87
C LYS A 427 -6.91 -5.84 -24.21
N LYS A 428 -6.72 -5.06 -25.29
CA LYS A 428 -7.07 -5.45 -26.65
C LYS A 428 -6.34 -6.69 -27.13
N ALA A 429 -5.05 -6.73 -26.85
CA ALA A 429 -4.21 -7.87 -27.18
C ALA A 429 -4.51 -9.11 -26.30
N LEU A 430 -5.01 -8.92 -25.08
CA LEU A 430 -5.20 -9.97 -24.07
C LEU A 430 -6.62 -10.51 -23.92
N GLY A 431 -7.63 -9.90 -24.54
CA GLY A 431 -9.00 -10.45 -24.53
C GLY A 431 -9.89 -9.97 -23.38
N ASP A 432 -9.43 -9.00 -22.59
CA ASP A 432 -10.21 -8.41 -21.49
C ASP A 432 -11.23 -7.39 -22.03
N SER A 433 -12.48 -7.45 -21.57
CA SER A 433 -13.62 -6.66 -22.09
C SER A 433 -13.32 -5.17 -22.37
N VAL A 434 -13.50 -4.74 -23.62
CA VAL A 434 -13.65 -3.32 -23.98
C VAL A 434 -15.14 -2.96 -23.91
N PRO A 435 -15.53 -1.78 -23.40
CA PRO A 435 -16.91 -1.33 -23.46
C PRO A 435 -17.46 -1.37 -24.91
N LEU A 436 -18.69 -1.89 -25.07
CA LEU A 436 -19.43 -2.09 -26.33
C LEU A 436 -19.54 -0.83 -27.22
N GLU A 437 -19.28 0.36 -26.69
CA GLU A 437 -19.39 1.63 -27.43
C GLU A 437 -18.16 1.94 -28.32
N LEU A 438 -17.11 1.11 -28.29
CA LEU A 438 -15.85 1.32 -29.02
C LEU A 438 -15.52 0.20 -30.03
N GLU A 439 -16.51 -0.59 -30.46
CA GLU A 439 -16.38 -1.71 -31.43
C GLU A 439 -16.05 -1.27 -32.88
N ASP A 440 -15.16 -0.32 -33.09
CA ASP A 440 -14.42 -0.29 -34.36
C ASP A 440 -13.28 -1.31 -34.26
N TYR A 441 -13.58 -2.54 -34.69
CA TYR A 441 -12.62 -3.65 -34.82
C TYR A 441 -11.35 -3.26 -35.61
N ASN A 442 -11.42 -2.18 -36.39
CA ASN A 442 -10.41 -1.74 -37.34
C ASN A 442 -9.41 -0.67 -36.81
N VAL A 443 -9.53 -0.23 -35.55
CA VAL A 443 -8.58 0.74 -34.97
C VAL A 443 -7.30 0.00 -34.58
N GLY A 444 -6.19 0.23 -35.29
CA GLY A 444 -4.88 -0.38 -35.00
C GLY A 444 -4.35 -0.01 -33.61
N TYR A 445 -3.22 -0.60 -33.22
CA TYR A 445 -2.64 -0.38 -31.89
C TYR A 445 -1.97 1.01 -31.75
N GLY A 446 -1.98 1.56 -30.54
CA GLY A 446 -1.35 2.83 -30.17
C GLY A 446 -2.14 4.06 -30.63
N MET A 447 -2.11 5.12 -29.82
CA MET A 447 -2.73 6.42 -30.11
C MET A 447 -1.69 7.55 -30.18
N ASP A 448 -0.70 7.51 -29.30
CA ASP A 448 0.34 8.52 -29.18
C ASP A 448 1.59 8.09 -29.97
N PHE A 449 2.26 9.03 -30.64
CA PHE A 449 3.48 8.75 -31.40
C PHE A 449 4.44 9.92 -31.41
N SER A 450 5.71 9.62 -31.69
CA SER A 450 6.71 10.61 -32.04
C SER A 450 7.53 10.15 -33.25
N GLY A 451 8.04 11.12 -34.01
CA GLY A 451 8.76 10.82 -35.23
C GLY A 451 9.22 12.05 -35.99
N LYS A 452 9.42 11.88 -37.29
CA LYS A 452 9.93 12.93 -38.18
C LYS A 452 9.06 13.12 -39.40
N THR A 453 8.80 14.37 -39.76
CA THR A 453 8.15 14.72 -41.03
C THR A 453 9.08 14.47 -42.21
N LYS A 454 8.57 14.53 -43.45
CA LYS A 454 9.41 14.50 -44.67
C LYS A 454 10.51 15.56 -44.70
N SER A 455 10.28 16.71 -44.06
CA SER A 455 11.27 17.78 -43.94
C SER A 455 12.31 17.56 -42.82
N GLY A 456 12.22 16.44 -42.09
CA GLY A 456 13.14 16.08 -41.01
C GLY A 456 12.82 16.74 -39.66
N VAL A 457 11.68 17.42 -39.54
CA VAL A 457 11.27 18.07 -38.29
C VAL A 457 10.76 17.03 -37.30
N ARG A 458 11.25 17.10 -36.06
CA ARG A 458 10.82 16.23 -34.96
C ARG A 458 9.44 16.64 -34.46
N VAL A 459 8.51 15.70 -34.48
CA VAL A 459 7.10 15.95 -34.14
C VAL A 459 6.56 14.83 -33.25
N MET A 460 5.62 15.18 -32.38
CA MET A 460 4.80 14.27 -31.57
C MET A 460 3.34 14.57 -31.83
N GLY A 461 2.48 13.57 -31.69
CA GLY A 461 1.06 13.75 -31.99
C GLY A 461 0.19 12.59 -31.51
N ILE A 462 -1.11 12.76 -31.70
CA ILE A 462 -2.13 11.77 -31.30
C ILE A 462 -3.03 11.45 -32.49
N VAL A 463 -3.32 10.16 -32.68
CA VAL A 463 -4.31 9.66 -33.64
C VAL A 463 -5.40 8.86 -32.91
N ARG A 464 -6.55 8.68 -33.55
CA ARG A 464 -7.67 7.87 -32.98
C ARG A 464 -7.28 6.41 -32.73
N GLY A 465 -6.29 5.92 -33.46
CA GLY A 465 -5.54 4.70 -33.20
C GLY A 465 -4.82 4.20 -34.45
N GLY A 466 -3.96 3.19 -34.30
CA GLY A 466 -3.05 2.76 -35.36
C GLY A 466 -1.75 3.57 -35.42
N ALA A 467 -1.38 4.24 -34.32
CA ALA A 467 -0.09 4.91 -34.19
C ALA A 467 1.09 3.94 -34.33
N ALA A 468 0.89 2.65 -34.00
CA ALA A 468 1.80 1.55 -34.25
C ALA A 468 1.93 1.24 -35.75
N SER A 469 2.51 2.20 -36.48
CA SER A 469 2.72 2.16 -37.92
C SER A 469 4.12 2.63 -38.28
N THR A 470 4.63 2.26 -39.45
CA THR A 470 5.92 2.78 -39.96
C THR A 470 5.80 4.22 -40.45
N ARG A 471 4.64 4.57 -40.99
CA ARG A 471 4.28 5.93 -41.41
C ARG A 471 2.83 6.17 -41.07
N LEU A 472 2.49 7.40 -40.73
CA LEU A 472 1.10 7.79 -40.53
C LEU A 472 0.81 9.16 -41.10
N ALA A 473 -0.45 9.36 -41.43
CA ALA A 473 -1.00 10.62 -41.85
C ALA A 473 -1.58 11.31 -40.61
N ALA A 474 -0.88 12.33 -40.11
CA ALA A 474 -1.29 13.05 -38.92
C ALA A 474 -2.08 14.31 -39.30
N ASP A 475 -3.19 14.54 -38.61
CA ASP A 475 -3.92 15.81 -38.67
C ASP A 475 -3.01 16.92 -38.10
N PRO A 476 -2.76 18.02 -38.84
CA PRO A 476 -1.96 19.14 -38.35
C PRO A 476 -2.42 19.72 -37.01
N SER A 477 -3.71 19.61 -36.68
CA SER A 477 -4.28 20.09 -35.42
C SER A 477 -3.92 19.23 -34.20
N LEU A 478 -3.45 18.00 -34.42
CA LEU A 478 -3.06 17.03 -33.38
C LEU A 478 -1.56 16.72 -33.46
N LEU A 479 -0.77 17.65 -33.98
CA LEU A 479 0.68 17.50 -34.18
C LEU A 479 1.44 18.68 -33.58
N TRP A 480 2.46 18.39 -32.79
CA TRP A 480 3.30 19.37 -32.09
C TRP A 480 4.78 19.12 -32.34
N PRO A 481 5.62 20.17 -32.38
CA PRO A 481 7.06 20.00 -32.46
C PRO A 481 7.61 19.45 -31.13
N VAL A 482 8.53 18.50 -31.20
CA VAL A 482 9.18 17.94 -30.00
C VAL A 482 10.22 18.94 -29.48
N PRO A 483 10.19 19.32 -28.19
CA PRO A 483 11.19 20.20 -27.60
C PRO A 483 12.62 19.66 -27.75
N ASN A 484 13.60 20.55 -27.96
CA ASN A 484 15.00 20.15 -28.17
C ASN A 484 15.61 19.37 -26.99
N HIS A 485 15.06 19.52 -25.78
CA HIS A 485 15.55 18.85 -24.58
C HIS A 485 14.88 17.49 -24.30
N TRP A 486 13.88 17.08 -25.10
CA TRP A 486 13.27 15.75 -25.01
C TRP A 486 13.89 14.84 -26.06
N SER A 487 14.04 13.55 -25.75
CA SER A 487 14.27 12.54 -26.79
C SER A 487 12.98 12.28 -27.59
N LEU A 488 13.04 11.50 -28.68
CA LEU A 488 11.80 11.06 -29.35
C LEU A 488 11.06 10.01 -28.50
N GLU A 489 11.79 9.20 -27.73
CA GLU A 489 11.20 8.23 -26.81
C GLU A 489 10.40 8.92 -25.70
N ASP A 490 10.93 10.01 -25.10
CA ASP A 490 10.19 10.77 -24.08
C ASP A 490 8.95 11.50 -24.62
N ALA A 491 8.86 11.66 -25.94
CA ALA A 491 7.82 12.42 -26.61
C ALA A 491 6.68 11.54 -27.16
N ALA A 492 6.81 10.21 -27.09
CA ALA A 492 5.78 9.23 -27.43
C ALA A 492 5.22 8.62 -26.15
#